data_AF-A0A1B8E206-F1
#
_entry.id   AF-A0A1B8E206-F1
#
_cell.length_a   1.000
_cell.length_b   1.000
_cell.length_c   1.000
_cell.angle_alpha   90.00
_cell.angle_beta   90.00
_cell.angle_gamma   90.00
#
_symmetry.space_group_name_H-M   'P 1'
#
loop_
_entity.id
_entity.type
_entity.pdbx_description
1 polymer ?
#
loop_
_entity_poly.entity_id
_entity_poly.type
_entity_poly.pdbx_seq_one_letter_code
_entity_poly.pdbx_strand_id
1 'polypeptide(L)'
;MIQPRGNGHRDDSSGLWNGLKTWYTFLLQAIVTLALGAGVIYFVDGRGFQTGSPPLLYHGKTLYQTDVSYIISAVLVLVKLSSSACLSLISWRIIYILLEGGGLTLREIRHNLGLLNISGPAGTITRPLIGNTALLKDTPWEPRSSKQDDHEVFSYRLPNATVFNGEKFVAVLVARPTDDKSEVYTCPAESPAFGLLPNVTFTSISYFMGDNPFAVSCYAIARIKLRAGSYVSPSTRASAVGIAETVFDTPNTKELIEDPLVDEIFAAMPDVMANMAAINTINAQMLGNLDGYVCGMLMLSYQETWNAMTVKFERRSSISKFHPPREIVRARVSKISLLDWLAANLCVVLAGVLLYALQMTVDGKPVRDKTIAALTMDLTPLMDRIPDWGDAAVLGKQEKELGKLRFRGVGVRRQVVEVNDYGDLGMFGLESKVYVLVEKSDDEEHEN
;
A
#
# COMPACT_ATOMS: atom_id res chain seq x y z
N MET A 1 -22.28 16.18 -62.47
CA MET A 1 -22.34 14.70 -62.53
C MET A 1 -22.58 14.20 -61.11
N ILE A 2 -23.85 14.01 -60.75
CA ILE A 2 -24.30 13.71 -59.38
C ILE A 2 -24.40 12.19 -59.28
N GLN A 3 -23.51 11.56 -58.52
CA GLN A 3 -23.63 10.13 -58.23
C GLN A 3 -24.82 9.93 -57.27
N PRO A 4 -25.78 9.04 -57.60
CA PRO A 4 -26.81 8.66 -56.67
C PRO A 4 -26.15 7.95 -55.49
N ARG A 5 -26.27 8.52 -54.28
CA ARG A 5 -25.97 7.82 -53.03
C ARG A 5 -26.88 6.60 -52.99
N GLY A 6 -26.32 5.44 -53.29
CA GLY A 6 -27.00 4.16 -53.06
C GLY A 6 -27.32 4.08 -51.57
N ASN A 7 -28.61 4.16 -51.25
CA ASN A 7 -29.15 3.73 -49.96
C ASN A 7 -28.95 2.21 -49.88
N GLY A 8 -27.72 1.80 -49.57
CA GLY A 8 -27.43 0.45 -49.09
C GLY A 8 -28.17 0.30 -47.78
N HIS A 9 -29.35 -0.30 -47.85
CA HIS A 9 -30.10 -0.75 -46.69
C HIS A 9 -29.21 -1.74 -45.95
N ARG A 10 -28.47 -1.21 -44.97
CA ARG A 10 -27.62 -1.99 -44.09
C ARG A 10 -28.57 -2.70 -43.12
N ASP A 11 -28.99 -3.90 -43.49
CA ASP A 11 -29.67 -4.89 -42.63
C ASP A 11 -28.74 -5.43 -41.51
N ASP A 12 -27.87 -4.56 -41.00
CA ASP A 12 -26.91 -4.89 -39.95
C ASP A 12 -27.63 -4.82 -38.59
N SER A 13 -28.29 -5.93 -38.25
CA SER A 13 -28.18 -6.54 -36.91
C SER A 13 -28.72 -5.77 -35.69
N SER A 14 -29.92 -5.19 -35.79
CA SER A 14 -30.75 -4.82 -34.62
C SER A 14 -31.29 -6.03 -33.84
N GLY A 15 -30.64 -7.20 -33.96
CA GLY A 15 -31.00 -8.40 -33.23
C GLY A 15 -30.68 -8.25 -31.75
N LEU A 16 -31.61 -8.67 -30.91
CA LEU A 16 -31.51 -8.86 -29.45
C LEU A 16 -30.15 -9.45 -29.01
N TRP A 17 -29.52 -10.26 -29.88
CA TRP A 17 -28.19 -10.86 -29.71
C TRP A 17 -27.05 -9.85 -29.52
N ASN A 18 -27.08 -8.70 -30.22
CA ASN A 18 -26.05 -7.67 -30.07
C ASN A 18 -26.16 -6.90 -28.74
N GLY A 19 -27.40 -6.73 -28.25
CA GLY A 19 -27.67 -6.27 -26.89
C GLY A 19 -27.12 -7.28 -25.88
N LEU A 20 -27.49 -8.55 -26.02
CA LEU A 20 -27.05 -9.63 -25.12
C LEU A 20 -25.51 -9.71 -25.02
N LYS A 21 -24.81 -9.57 -26.15
CA LYS A 21 -23.33 -9.58 -26.22
C LYS A 21 -22.67 -8.37 -25.53
N THR A 22 -23.41 -7.32 -25.22
CA THR A 22 -22.90 -6.14 -24.50
C THR A 22 -23.23 -6.22 -23.01
N TRP A 23 -24.32 -6.89 -22.64
CA TRP A 23 -24.84 -6.95 -21.27
C TRP A 23 -24.50 -8.25 -20.52
N TYR A 24 -23.90 -9.24 -21.19
CA TYR A 24 -23.55 -10.52 -20.55
C TYR A 24 -22.61 -10.37 -19.35
N THR A 25 -21.80 -9.31 -19.29
CA THR A 25 -20.90 -9.03 -18.15
C THR A 25 -21.67 -8.78 -16.85
N PHE A 26 -22.80 -8.07 -16.91
CA PHE A 26 -23.65 -7.83 -15.74
C PHE A 26 -24.39 -9.09 -15.29
N LEU A 27 -24.86 -9.92 -16.23
CA LEU A 27 -25.47 -11.21 -15.91
C LEU A 27 -24.44 -12.17 -15.30
N LEU A 28 -23.23 -12.22 -15.86
CA LEU A 28 -22.14 -13.01 -15.30
C LEU A 28 -21.80 -12.54 -13.88
N GLN A 29 -21.71 -11.23 -13.65
CA GLN A 29 -21.47 -10.65 -12.33
C GLN A 29 -22.56 -11.06 -11.32
N ALA A 30 -23.83 -11.01 -11.72
CA ALA A 30 -24.95 -11.43 -10.88
C ALA A 30 -24.83 -12.92 -10.49
N ILE A 31 -24.58 -13.79 -11.48
CA ILE A 31 -24.43 -15.24 -11.27
C ILE A 31 -23.26 -15.56 -10.34
N VAL A 32 -22.08 -14.96 -10.57
CA VAL A 32 -20.89 -15.19 -9.74
C VAL A 32 -21.11 -14.73 -8.31
N THR A 33 -21.74 -13.56 -8.12
CA THR A 33 -22.02 -13.01 -6.79
C THR A 33 -23.01 -13.89 -6.02
N LEU A 34 -24.10 -14.32 -6.66
CA LEU A 34 -25.09 -15.22 -6.05
C LEU A 34 -24.49 -16.59 -5.73
N ALA A 35 -23.70 -17.15 -6.65
CA ALA A 35 -23.01 -18.43 -6.44
C ALA A 35 -22.02 -18.37 -5.27
N LEU A 36 -21.25 -17.27 -5.14
CA LEU A 36 -20.35 -17.06 -4.01
C LEU A 36 -21.14 -16.95 -2.70
N GLY A 37 -22.21 -16.15 -2.66
CA GLY A 37 -23.03 -15.99 -1.47
C GLY A 37 -23.66 -17.31 -1.00
N ALA A 38 -24.25 -18.08 -1.92
CA ALA A 38 -24.79 -19.41 -1.64
C ALA A 38 -23.69 -20.39 -1.20
N GLY A 39 -22.52 -20.33 -1.85
CA GLY A 39 -21.36 -21.16 -1.51
C GLY A 39 -20.86 -20.90 -0.10
N VAL A 40 -20.74 -19.63 0.31
CA VAL A 40 -20.31 -19.26 1.66
C VAL A 40 -21.32 -19.78 2.71
N ILE A 41 -22.63 -19.64 2.48
CA ILE A 41 -23.64 -20.16 3.41
C ILE A 41 -23.56 -21.68 3.52
N TYR A 42 -23.47 -22.40 2.40
CA TYR A 42 -23.56 -23.86 2.39
C TYR A 42 -22.27 -24.58 2.81
N PHE A 43 -21.12 -24.05 2.40
CA PHE A 43 -19.82 -24.69 2.62
C PHE A 43 -19.08 -24.15 3.83
N VAL A 44 -19.34 -22.91 4.26
CA VAL A 44 -18.55 -22.24 5.31
C VAL A 44 -19.33 -22.14 6.63
N ASP A 45 -20.61 -21.76 6.60
CA ASP A 45 -21.35 -21.48 7.83
C ASP A 45 -21.50 -22.73 8.74
N GLY A 46 -21.12 -22.58 10.00
CA GLY A 46 -21.22 -23.62 11.03
C GLY A 46 -20.21 -24.76 10.92
N ARG A 47 -19.35 -24.80 9.89
CA ARG A 47 -18.30 -25.81 9.75
C ARG A 47 -17.07 -25.45 10.58
N GLY A 48 -16.46 -26.47 11.18
CA GLY A 48 -15.17 -26.35 11.86
C GLY A 48 -14.04 -26.53 10.85
N PHE A 49 -13.07 -25.63 10.87
CA PHE A 49 -11.88 -25.71 10.04
C PHE A 49 -10.66 -25.92 10.92
N GLN A 50 -9.68 -26.66 10.40
CA GLN A 50 -8.39 -26.78 11.07
C GLN A 50 -7.59 -25.51 10.80
N THR A 51 -7.02 -24.92 11.85
CA THR A 51 -6.07 -23.80 11.73
C THR A 51 -4.71 -24.29 11.23
N GLY A 52 -4.04 -23.48 10.43
CA GLY A 52 -2.72 -23.75 9.87
C GLY A 52 -2.73 -24.08 8.38
N SER A 53 -1.54 -24.23 7.80
CA SER A 53 -1.37 -24.60 6.40
C SER A 53 -1.31 -26.12 6.24
N PRO A 54 -1.91 -26.70 5.19
CA PRO A 54 -1.74 -28.12 4.90
C PRO A 54 -0.24 -28.44 4.70
N PRO A 55 0.26 -29.58 5.20
CA PRO A 55 1.57 -30.07 4.77
C PRO A 55 1.51 -30.30 3.26
N LEU A 56 2.52 -29.80 2.52
CA LEU A 56 2.63 -29.75 1.05
C LEU A 56 2.31 -31.05 0.26
N LEU A 57 2.11 -32.18 0.94
CA LEU A 57 1.86 -33.51 0.36
C LEU A 57 0.62 -34.22 0.90
N TYR A 58 -0.26 -33.56 1.66
CA TYR A 58 -1.41 -34.25 2.29
C TYR A 58 -2.67 -34.18 1.41
N HIS A 59 -3.00 -35.28 0.74
CA HIS A 59 -4.26 -35.49 -0.01
C HIS A 59 -5.49 -35.80 0.90
N GLY A 60 -5.55 -35.20 2.09
CA GLY A 60 -6.64 -35.42 3.03
C GLY A 60 -7.93 -34.68 2.64
N LYS A 61 -9.10 -35.24 2.99
CA LYS A 61 -10.43 -34.62 2.76
C LYS A 61 -10.76 -33.46 3.74
N THR A 62 -9.85 -33.08 4.62
CA THR A 62 -10.08 -32.04 5.64
C THR A 62 -9.67 -30.68 5.11
N LEU A 63 -10.62 -29.74 5.01
CA LEU A 63 -10.39 -28.36 4.58
C LEU A 63 -9.70 -27.55 5.69
N TYR A 64 -8.60 -26.89 5.36
CA TYR A 64 -7.93 -25.93 6.26
C TYR A 64 -8.57 -24.54 6.14
N GLN A 65 -8.48 -23.75 7.21
CA GLN A 65 -8.93 -22.36 7.21
C GLN A 65 -8.21 -21.54 6.14
N THR A 66 -6.90 -21.78 5.95
CA THR A 66 -6.10 -21.12 4.92
C THR A 66 -6.65 -21.39 3.53
N ASP A 67 -7.03 -22.63 3.22
CA ASP A 67 -7.54 -23.01 1.90
C ASP A 67 -8.88 -22.32 1.63
N VAL A 68 -9.79 -22.33 2.62
CA VAL A 68 -11.10 -21.67 2.49
C VAL A 68 -10.94 -20.17 2.35
N SER A 69 -10.10 -19.53 3.17
CA SER A 69 -9.84 -18.09 3.07
C SER A 69 -9.16 -17.71 1.77
N TYR A 70 -8.25 -18.54 1.25
CA TYR A 70 -7.58 -18.35 -0.03
C TYR A 70 -8.56 -18.45 -1.19
N ILE A 71 -9.41 -19.49 -1.21
CA ILE A 71 -10.45 -19.66 -2.24
C ILE A 71 -11.42 -18.48 -2.20
N ILE A 72 -11.94 -18.11 -1.02
CA ILE A 72 -12.85 -16.96 -0.89
C ILE A 72 -12.17 -15.68 -1.36
N SER A 73 -10.90 -15.45 -0.98
CA SER A 73 -10.15 -14.27 -1.40
C SER A 73 -9.92 -14.23 -2.90
N ALA A 74 -9.55 -15.36 -3.52
CA ALA A 74 -9.39 -15.47 -4.96
C ALA A 74 -10.71 -15.17 -5.70
N VAL A 75 -11.83 -15.71 -5.23
CA VAL A 75 -13.15 -15.42 -5.83
C VAL A 75 -13.56 -13.97 -5.59
N LEU A 76 -13.30 -13.39 -4.41
CA LEU A 76 -13.55 -11.98 -4.14
C LEU A 76 -12.71 -11.05 -5.04
N VAL A 77 -11.47 -11.41 -5.36
CA VAL A 77 -10.64 -10.69 -6.34
C VAL A 77 -11.29 -10.76 -7.72
N LEU A 78 -11.78 -11.92 -8.15
CA LEU A 78 -12.51 -12.05 -9.42
C LEU A 78 -13.78 -11.20 -9.45
N VAL A 79 -14.59 -11.24 -8.37
CA VAL A 79 -15.79 -10.40 -8.21
C VAL A 79 -15.43 -8.91 -8.26
N LYS A 80 -14.32 -8.52 -7.64
CA LYS A 80 -13.82 -7.13 -7.65
C LYS A 80 -13.37 -6.69 -9.03
N LEU A 81 -12.61 -7.52 -9.75
CA LEU A 81 -12.16 -7.23 -11.12
C LEU A 81 -13.35 -7.09 -12.07
N SER A 82 -14.32 -7.99 -11.96
CA SER A 82 -15.55 -7.96 -12.75
C SER A 82 -16.42 -6.73 -12.41
N SER A 83 -16.57 -6.40 -11.12
CA SER A 83 -17.25 -5.17 -10.68
C SER A 83 -16.57 -3.91 -11.20
N SER A 84 -15.23 -3.86 -11.15
CA SER A 84 -14.44 -2.75 -11.67
C SER A 84 -14.63 -2.58 -13.18
N ALA A 85 -14.64 -3.69 -13.93
CA ALA A 85 -14.95 -3.67 -15.36
C ALA A 85 -16.37 -3.14 -15.64
N CYS A 86 -17.37 -3.58 -14.87
CA CYS A 86 -18.75 -3.10 -14.99
C CYS A 86 -18.87 -1.60 -14.66
N LEU A 87 -18.25 -1.15 -13.58
CA LEU A 87 -18.23 0.27 -13.18
C LEU A 87 -17.48 1.14 -14.19
N SER A 88 -16.40 0.63 -14.79
CA SER A 88 -15.68 1.33 -15.86
C SER A 88 -16.56 1.52 -17.10
N LEU A 89 -17.34 0.50 -17.47
CA LEU A 89 -18.31 0.60 -18.56
C LEU A 89 -19.44 1.59 -18.23
N ILE A 90 -19.98 1.55 -17.01
CA ILE A 90 -20.99 2.50 -16.52
C ILE A 90 -20.45 3.92 -16.55
N SER A 91 -19.30 4.15 -15.92
CA SER A 91 -18.64 5.46 -15.83
C SER A 91 -18.35 6.01 -17.22
N TRP A 92 -17.81 5.19 -18.13
CA TRP A 92 -17.59 5.60 -19.51
C TRP A 92 -18.88 6.06 -20.21
N ARG A 93 -19.99 5.34 -20.02
CA ARG A 93 -21.29 5.71 -20.60
C ARG A 93 -21.87 6.98 -19.97
N ILE A 94 -21.73 7.14 -18.65
CA ILE A 94 -22.15 8.35 -17.95
C ILE A 94 -21.34 9.56 -18.43
N ILE A 95 -20.02 9.43 -18.53
CA ILE A 95 -19.14 10.49 -19.06
C ILE A 95 -19.57 10.88 -20.48
N TYR A 96 -19.88 9.91 -21.34
CA TYR A 96 -20.35 10.19 -22.69
C TYR A 96 -21.66 10.98 -22.69
N ILE A 97 -22.64 10.55 -21.90
CA ILE A 97 -23.94 11.25 -21.75
C ILE A 97 -23.74 12.67 -21.19
N LEU A 98 -22.86 12.84 -20.21
CA LEU A 98 -22.55 14.16 -19.61
C LEU A 98 -21.80 15.08 -20.58
N LEU A 99 -20.93 14.52 -21.43
CA LEU A 99 -20.23 15.28 -22.48
C LEU A 99 -21.20 15.72 -23.59
N GLU A 100 -22.17 14.88 -23.95
CA GLU A 100 -23.21 15.21 -24.93
C GLU A 100 -24.21 16.26 -24.40
N GLY A 101 -24.46 16.28 -23.10
CA GLY A 101 -25.34 17.25 -22.42
C GLY A 101 -24.75 18.63 -22.14
N GLY A 102 -23.44 18.84 -22.36
CA GLY A 102 -22.74 20.12 -22.23
C GLY A 102 -22.44 20.56 -20.79
N GLY A 103 -21.21 20.33 -20.30
CA GLY A 103 -20.72 21.09 -19.14
C GLY A 103 -19.49 20.63 -18.34
N LEU A 104 -18.93 19.44 -18.52
CA LEU A 104 -17.75 19.02 -17.73
C LEU A 104 -16.44 19.25 -18.48
N THR A 105 -15.70 20.29 -18.09
CA THR A 105 -14.37 20.60 -18.62
C THR A 105 -13.32 19.61 -18.11
N LEU A 106 -12.55 19.00 -19.02
CA LEU A 106 -11.46 18.04 -18.76
C LEU A 106 -10.40 18.49 -17.73
N ARG A 107 -10.38 19.79 -17.38
CA ARG A 107 -9.44 20.40 -16.45
C ARG A 107 -9.65 19.98 -14.98
N GLU A 108 -10.85 19.57 -14.60
CA GLU A 108 -11.19 19.19 -13.21
C GLU A 108 -10.88 17.73 -12.84
N ILE A 109 -10.72 16.83 -13.82
CA ILE A 109 -10.53 15.39 -13.56
C ILE A 109 -9.07 15.05 -13.19
N ARG A 110 -8.12 15.97 -13.39
CA ARG A 110 -6.67 15.71 -13.22
C ARG A 110 -6.17 15.75 -11.77
N HIS A 111 -6.99 16.17 -10.79
CA HIS A 111 -6.47 16.52 -9.46
C HIS A 111 -6.40 15.39 -8.41
N ASN A 112 -6.85 14.15 -8.70
CA ASN A 112 -7.12 13.15 -7.65
C ASN A 112 -6.33 11.82 -7.73
N LEU A 113 -5.18 11.74 -8.40
CA LEU A 113 -4.34 10.54 -8.32
C LEU A 113 -2.85 10.86 -8.16
N GLY A 114 -2.40 10.89 -6.90
CA GLY A 114 -0.98 10.89 -6.54
C GLY A 114 -0.78 10.15 -5.22
N LEU A 115 -0.32 8.90 -5.28
CA LEU A 115 0.09 8.13 -4.11
C LEU A 115 1.38 7.35 -4.42
N LEU A 116 2.39 7.66 -3.59
CA LEU A 116 3.58 6.88 -3.22
C LEU A 116 4.72 6.76 -4.25
N ASN A 117 5.74 7.61 -4.05
CA ASN A 117 7.10 7.42 -4.56
C ASN A 117 8.01 7.09 -3.35
N ILE A 118 8.48 5.86 -3.26
CA ILE A 118 9.30 5.33 -2.15
C ILE A 118 10.69 5.00 -2.71
N SER A 119 11.49 6.01 -3.03
CA SER A 119 12.94 5.88 -3.25
C SER A 119 13.56 7.27 -3.44
N GLY A 120 13.59 8.05 -2.36
CA GLY A 120 14.33 9.32 -2.32
C GLY A 120 15.67 9.15 -1.61
N PRO A 121 16.73 9.88 -2.01
CA PRO A 121 18.00 9.98 -1.26
C PRO A 121 17.86 10.70 0.09
N ALA A 122 16.65 11.05 0.49
CA ALA A 122 16.33 11.65 1.77
C ALA A 122 16.15 10.53 2.80
N GLY A 123 16.97 10.54 3.86
CA GLY A 123 16.92 9.55 4.93
C GLY A 123 15.52 9.40 5.54
N THR A 124 15.26 8.29 6.22
CA THR A 124 13.94 7.92 6.75
C THR A 124 13.26 8.98 7.59
N ILE A 125 14.04 9.80 8.30
CA ILE A 125 13.57 10.92 9.13
C ILE A 125 12.82 12.01 8.35
N THR A 126 13.00 12.07 7.02
CA THR A 126 12.34 13.05 6.15
C THR A 126 10.90 12.69 5.82
N ARG A 127 10.44 11.47 6.16
CA ARG A 127 9.04 11.10 6.01
C ARG A 127 8.20 11.98 6.94
N PRO A 128 7.19 12.69 6.41
CA PRO A 128 6.44 13.73 7.12
C PRO A 128 5.36 13.12 8.03
N LEU A 129 5.73 12.13 8.85
CA LEU A 129 4.81 11.39 9.70
C LEU A 129 5.12 11.66 11.17
N ILE A 130 4.14 12.15 11.93
CA ILE A 130 4.31 12.38 13.37
C ILE A 130 4.66 11.05 14.04
N GLY A 131 5.65 11.08 14.94
CA GLY A 131 6.22 9.90 15.59
C GLY A 131 7.29 9.19 14.77
N ASN A 132 7.57 9.62 13.54
CA ASN A 132 8.73 9.12 12.83
C ASN A 132 9.99 9.34 13.69
N THR A 133 10.65 8.23 14.02
CA THR A 133 11.77 8.20 14.94
C THR A 133 12.96 7.59 14.24
N ALA A 134 14.12 8.20 14.41
CA ALA A 134 15.37 7.69 13.88
C ALA A 134 16.45 7.71 14.96
N LEU A 135 17.17 6.60 15.05
CA LEU A 135 18.46 6.56 15.73
C LEU A 135 19.48 7.27 14.85
N LEU A 136 20.03 8.39 15.34
CA LEU A 136 21.03 9.15 14.61
C LEU A 136 22.37 8.40 14.65
N LYS A 137 23.02 8.34 13.50
CA LYS A 137 24.36 7.78 13.38
C LYS A 137 25.37 8.90 13.60
N ASP A 138 26.29 8.69 14.53
CA ASP A 138 27.39 9.63 14.80
C ASP A 138 28.41 9.64 13.65
N THR A 139 28.45 8.55 12.87
CA THR A 139 29.33 8.37 11.72
C THR A 139 28.52 7.97 10.48
N PRO A 140 28.85 8.49 9.28
CA PRO A 140 28.23 8.03 8.05
C PRO A 140 28.48 6.53 7.87
N TRP A 141 27.52 5.84 7.25
CA TRP A 141 27.71 4.43 6.92
C TRP A 141 28.75 4.30 5.81
N GLU A 142 29.90 3.74 6.14
CA GLU A 142 30.90 3.36 5.15
C GLU A 142 30.67 1.89 4.77
N PRO A 143 30.37 1.58 3.49
CA PRO A 143 30.37 0.20 3.04
C PRO A 143 31.73 -0.38 3.33
N ARG A 144 31.81 -1.42 4.18
CA ARG A 144 33.07 -2.14 4.35
C ARG A 144 33.51 -2.62 2.97
N SER A 145 34.65 -2.13 2.50
CA SER A 145 35.19 -2.55 1.21
C SER A 145 35.51 -4.05 1.30
N SER A 146 34.62 -4.88 0.78
CA SER A 146 34.91 -6.29 0.55
C SER A 146 35.98 -6.33 -0.54
N LYS A 147 37.24 -6.55 -0.15
CA LYS A 147 38.35 -6.76 -1.09
C LYS A 147 38.40 -8.20 -1.63
N GLN A 148 37.30 -8.95 -1.55
CA GLN A 148 37.33 -10.40 -1.73
C GLN A 148 36.76 -10.82 -3.09
N ASP A 149 37.58 -11.58 -3.82
CA ASP A 149 37.46 -12.01 -5.22
C ASP A 149 36.06 -12.44 -5.64
N ASP A 150 35.66 -12.00 -6.84
CA ASP A 150 34.34 -12.13 -7.49
C ASP A 150 33.86 -13.57 -7.78
N HIS A 151 34.52 -14.58 -7.19
CA HIS A 151 34.26 -16.00 -7.48
C HIS A 151 33.98 -16.86 -6.24
N GLU A 152 34.09 -16.34 -5.02
CA GLU A 152 33.65 -17.07 -3.83
C GLU A 152 32.26 -16.63 -3.39
N VAL A 153 31.33 -17.59 -3.39
CA VAL A 153 29.99 -17.51 -2.77
C VAL A 153 30.12 -16.81 -1.42
N PHE A 154 29.59 -15.59 -1.32
CA PHE A 154 29.69 -14.65 -0.19
C PHE A 154 29.85 -15.33 1.18
N SER A 155 31.08 -15.60 1.58
CA SER A 155 31.39 -16.07 2.92
C SER A 155 31.54 -14.85 3.83
N TYR A 156 30.40 -14.25 4.22
CA TYR A 156 30.42 -13.18 5.21
C TYR A 156 30.98 -13.72 6.53
N ARG A 157 32.22 -13.34 6.85
CA ARG A 157 32.77 -13.53 8.19
C ARG A 157 32.08 -12.52 9.10
N LEU A 158 31.17 -13.01 9.93
CA LEU A 158 30.52 -12.21 10.96
C LEU A 158 31.58 -11.51 11.83
N PRO A 159 31.34 -10.25 12.25
CA PRO A 159 32.24 -9.59 13.16
C PRO A 159 32.20 -10.30 14.53
N ASN A 160 33.12 -9.93 15.42
CA ASN A 160 33.14 -10.50 16.76
C ASN A 160 31.84 -10.12 17.49
N ALA A 161 31.28 -11.09 18.22
CA ALA A 161 30.12 -10.83 19.05
C ALA A 161 30.46 -9.77 20.10
N THR A 162 29.58 -8.80 20.29
CA THR A 162 29.75 -7.76 21.32
C THR A 162 28.42 -7.44 21.98
N VAL A 163 28.48 -6.85 23.19
CA VAL A 163 27.35 -6.16 23.80
C VAL A 163 27.59 -4.68 23.61
N PHE A 164 26.65 -3.97 22.99
CA PHE A 164 26.71 -2.53 22.94
C PHE A 164 26.33 -1.97 24.29
N ASN A 165 27.15 -1.07 24.83
CA ASN A 165 26.85 -0.28 26.02
C ASN A 165 27.40 1.11 25.81
N GLY A 166 26.53 2.06 25.51
CA GLY A 166 26.94 3.41 25.17
C GLY A 166 25.77 4.34 24.94
N GLU A 167 26.09 5.55 24.49
CA GLU A 167 25.10 6.57 24.22
C GLU A 167 24.84 6.72 22.73
N LYS A 168 23.60 7.05 22.39
CA LYS A 168 23.19 7.40 21.03
C LYS A 168 22.25 8.58 21.06
N PHE A 169 22.16 9.28 19.93
CA PHE A 169 21.16 10.32 19.74
C PHE A 169 19.94 9.74 19.04
N VAL A 170 18.76 10.14 19.48
CA VAL A 170 17.49 9.82 18.83
C VAL A 170 16.79 11.11 18.48
N ALA A 171 16.23 11.13 17.28
CA ALA A 171 15.39 12.22 16.81
C ALA A 171 13.98 11.71 16.55
N VAL A 172 12.97 12.42 17.07
CA VAL A 172 11.54 12.11 16.91
C VAL A 172 10.82 13.30 16.28
N LEU A 173 10.06 13.09 15.22
CA LEU A 173 9.17 14.12 14.68
C LEU A 173 7.95 14.29 15.61
N VAL A 174 7.94 15.35 16.40
CA VAL A 174 6.89 15.58 17.43
C VAL A 174 5.71 16.38 16.90
N ALA A 175 5.94 17.27 15.93
CA ALA A 175 4.92 18.11 15.35
C ALA A 175 5.27 18.50 13.92
N ARG A 176 4.24 18.59 13.09
CA ARG A 176 4.29 19.19 11.76
C ARG A 176 3.01 20.02 11.58
N PRO A 177 3.06 21.34 11.79
CA PRO A 177 1.91 22.20 11.52
C PRO A 177 1.53 22.08 10.05
N THR A 178 0.23 21.93 9.82
CA THR A 178 -0.38 21.94 8.49
C THR A 178 -0.96 23.31 8.14
N ASP A 179 -0.92 24.27 9.06
CA ASP A 179 -1.57 25.56 8.89
C ASP A 179 -0.65 26.51 8.11
N ASP A 180 -1.13 26.93 6.92
CA ASP A 180 -0.46 27.79 5.93
C ASP A 180 -0.15 29.23 6.41
N LYS A 181 -0.22 29.51 7.71
CA LYS A 181 0.00 30.86 8.24
C LYS A 181 1.48 31.05 8.58
N SER A 182 2.16 31.76 7.68
CA SER A 182 3.60 32.01 7.53
C SER A 182 4.28 32.80 8.66
N GLU A 183 3.89 32.63 9.92
CA GLU A 183 4.62 33.22 11.04
C GLU A 183 5.67 32.23 11.55
N VAL A 184 6.81 32.78 11.99
CA VAL A 184 7.98 32.03 12.49
C VAL A 184 7.51 30.96 13.48
N TYR A 185 7.51 29.70 13.04
CA TYR A 185 6.92 28.62 13.81
C TYR A 185 7.89 28.14 14.89
N THR A 186 7.56 28.43 16.14
CA THR A 186 8.18 27.79 17.31
C THR A 186 7.54 26.43 17.56
N CYS A 187 8.36 25.41 17.84
CA CYS A 187 7.85 24.08 18.16
C CYS A 187 6.94 24.11 19.39
N PRO A 188 5.79 23.41 19.35
CA PRO A 188 4.80 23.49 20.42
C PRO A 188 5.30 22.75 21.65
N ALA A 189 4.92 23.21 22.85
CA ALA A 189 5.20 22.51 24.11
C ALA A 189 4.33 21.27 24.33
N GLU A 190 3.22 21.16 23.59
CA GLU A 190 2.29 20.04 23.64
C GLU A 190 2.08 19.48 22.22
N SER A 191 2.18 18.16 22.07
CA SER A 191 1.90 17.46 20.82
C SER A 191 0.58 16.71 20.94
N PRO A 192 -0.29 16.73 19.92
CA PRO A 192 -1.52 15.93 19.93
C PRO A 192 -1.26 14.43 20.02
N ALA A 193 -0.07 13.95 19.61
CA ALA A 193 0.30 12.53 19.68
C ALA A 193 0.94 12.14 21.02
N PHE A 194 1.74 13.05 21.59
CA PHE A 194 2.60 12.76 22.74
C PHE A 194 2.21 13.48 24.04
N GLY A 195 1.18 14.32 24.01
CA GLY A 195 0.82 15.17 25.15
C GLY A 195 1.89 16.23 25.43
N LEU A 196 2.11 16.52 26.72
CA LEU A 196 3.13 17.46 27.17
C LEU A 196 4.52 16.94 26.79
N LEU A 197 5.27 17.73 26.03
CA LEU A 197 6.61 17.37 25.62
C LEU A 197 7.60 17.66 26.76
N PRO A 198 8.60 16.79 26.98
CA PRO A 198 9.65 17.05 27.95
C PRO A 198 10.49 18.25 27.53
N ASN A 199 11.21 18.84 28.49
CA ASN A 199 12.12 19.95 28.23
C ASN A 199 13.40 19.43 27.54
N VAL A 200 13.31 19.18 26.23
CA VAL A 200 14.40 18.69 25.38
C VAL A 200 14.74 19.70 24.30
N THR A 201 15.90 19.54 23.66
CA THR A 201 16.28 20.40 22.54
C THR A 201 15.44 20.08 21.31
N PHE A 202 14.70 21.09 20.83
CA PHE A 202 13.92 21.00 19.61
C PHE A 202 14.67 21.62 18.44
N THR A 203 14.73 20.89 17.33
CA THR A 203 15.29 21.38 16.07
C THR A 203 14.18 21.45 15.03
N SER A 204 13.96 22.65 14.46
CA SER A 204 13.02 22.86 13.38
C SER A 204 13.71 22.75 12.02
N ILE A 205 13.16 21.96 11.11
CA ILE A 205 13.61 21.88 9.71
C ILE A 205 12.50 22.45 8.82
N SER A 206 12.78 23.54 8.12
CA SER A 206 11.85 24.17 7.17
C SER A 206 12.07 23.65 5.76
N TYR A 207 10.98 23.26 5.09
CA TYR A 207 10.94 22.89 3.69
C TYR A 207 10.37 24.05 2.87
N PHE A 208 11.10 24.46 1.84
CA PHE A 208 10.76 25.61 1.00
C PHE A 208 10.26 25.17 -0.37
N MET A 209 9.26 25.88 -0.89
CA MET A 209 8.82 25.78 -2.27
C MET A 209 8.88 27.17 -2.89
N GLY A 210 9.97 27.45 -3.61
CA GLY A 210 10.35 28.82 -3.96
C GLY A 210 10.88 29.56 -2.72
N ASP A 211 10.45 30.80 -2.53
CA ASP A 211 10.91 31.66 -1.42
C ASP A 211 10.11 31.48 -0.12
N ASN A 212 9.03 30.71 -0.14
CA ASN A 212 8.14 30.52 1.01
C ASN A 212 8.31 29.12 1.64
N PRO A 213 8.47 29.02 2.97
CA PRO A 213 8.41 27.74 3.66
C PRO A 213 6.98 27.19 3.58
N PHE A 214 6.80 25.99 3.02
CA PHE A 214 5.50 25.34 2.94
C PHE A 214 5.26 24.34 4.08
N ALA A 215 6.32 23.93 4.79
CA ALA A 215 6.22 23.07 5.95
C ALA A 215 7.41 23.26 6.88
N VAL A 216 7.17 23.24 8.19
CA VAL A 216 8.22 23.19 9.22
C VAL A 216 8.06 21.90 9.99
N SER A 217 9.08 21.07 10.07
CA SER A 217 9.07 19.85 10.89
C SER A 217 9.78 20.13 12.21
N CYS A 218 9.16 19.81 13.34
CA CYS A 218 9.75 19.94 14.67
C CYS A 218 10.25 18.59 15.17
N TYR A 219 11.55 18.48 15.40
CA TYR A 219 12.21 17.28 15.90
C TYR A 219 12.63 17.48 17.35
N ALA A 220 12.23 16.55 18.21
CA ALA A 220 12.83 16.40 19.55
C ALA A 220 14.09 15.56 19.41
N ILE A 221 15.24 16.08 19.85
CA ILE A 221 16.50 15.34 19.86
C ILE A 221 16.88 15.05 21.30
N ALA A 222 17.14 13.79 21.59
CA ALA A 222 17.54 13.35 22.92
C ALA A 222 18.78 12.47 22.84
N ARG A 223 19.62 12.57 23.87
CA ARG A 223 20.72 11.64 24.11
C ARG A 223 20.19 10.53 25.00
N ILE A 224 20.40 9.28 24.59
CA ILE A 224 19.92 8.10 25.31
C ILE A 224 21.05 7.14 25.59
N LYS A 225 21.01 6.52 26.77
CA LYS A 225 21.94 5.46 27.15
C LYS A 225 21.30 4.11 26.85
N LEU A 226 21.96 3.35 26.00
CA LEU A 226 21.46 2.09 25.47
C LEU A 226 22.43 0.96 25.78
N ARG A 227 21.87 -0.17 26.18
CA ARG A 227 22.56 -1.44 26.29
C ARG A 227 21.87 -2.45 25.39
N ALA A 228 22.53 -2.95 24.36
CA ALA A 228 21.94 -3.88 23.41
C ALA A 228 22.78 -5.16 23.31
N GLY A 229 22.13 -6.31 23.38
CA GLY A 229 22.78 -7.61 23.29
C GLY A 229 21.79 -8.76 23.39
N SER A 230 22.26 -9.98 23.17
CA SER A 230 21.43 -11.17 23.21
C SER A 230 21.05 -11.57 24.63
N TYR A 231 19.95 -12.31 24.85
CA TYR A 231 19.68 -12.87 26.18
C TYR A 231 18.69 -14.06 26.10
N VAL A 232 18.72 -14.97 27.07
CA VAL A 232 17.80 -16.12 27.06
C VAL A 232 16.60 -15.84 27.94
N SER A 233 15.41 -15.70 27.33
CA SER A 233 14.16 -15.57 28.08
C SER A 233 13.56 -16.94 28.45
N PRO A 234 13.15 -17.15 29.71
CA PRO A 234 12.43 -18.36 30.13
C PRO A 234 10.97 -18.39 29.66
N SER A 235 10.38 -17.23 29.33
CA SER A 235 8.97 -17.08 28.97
C SER A 235 8.84 -16.27 27.69
N THR A 236 8.45 -16.94 26.61
CA THR A 236 8.37 -16.31 25.29
C THR A 236 7.10 -16.69 24.59
N ARG A 237 6.55 -15.74 23.84
CA ARG A 237 5.37 -15.92 23.01
C ARG A 237 5.80 -15.98 21.56
N ALA A 238 5.60 -17.10 20.88
CA ALA A 238 5.73 -17.12 19.42
C ALA A 238 4.51 -16.41 18.82
N SER A 239 4.73 -15.31 18.10
CA SER A 239 3.66 -14.51 17.49
C SER A 239 3.39 -14.97 16.05
N ALA A 240 4.47 -15.26 15.32
CA ALA A 240 4.42 -15.83 13.98
C ALA A 240 5.63 -16.76 13.76
N VAL A 241 5.67 -17.43 12.61
CA VAL A 241 6.90 -18.13 12.22
C VAL A 241 7.98 -17.10 11.92
N GLY A 242 9.12 -17.24 12.55
CA GLY A 242 10.23 -16.28 12.49
C GLY A 242 10.11 -15.10 13.44
N ILE A 243 9.05 -15.05 14.27
CA ILE A 243 8.86 -13.98 15.26
C ILE A 243 8.54 -14.58 16.64
N ALA A 244 9.51 -14.54 17.55
CA ALA A 244 9.19 -14.62 18.96
C ALA A 244 9.17 -13.25 19.62
N GLU A 245 8.07 -13.01 20.32
CA GLU A 245 7.92 -11.93 21.27
C GLU A 245 8.24 -12.43 22.66
N THR A 246 8.54 -11.48 23.51
CA THR A 246 8.79 -11.77 24.89
C THR A 246 7.71 -11.12 25.73
N VAL A 247 7.24 -11.86 26.73
CA VAL A 247 6.31 -11.29 27.69
C VAL A 247 7.17 -10.47 28.63
N PHE A 248 6.93 -9.15 28.68
CA PHE A 248 7.66 -8.21 29.53
C PHE A 248 7.55 -8.66 31.00
N ASP A 249 8.54 -9.41 31.46
CA ASP A 249 8.75 -9.68 32.87
C ASP A 249 9.81 -8.69 33.36
N THR A 250 9.55 -8.05 34.50
CA THR A 250 10.34 -6.94 35.06
C THR A 250 11.85 -7.20 35.07
N PRO A 251 12.67 -6.14 34.92
CA PRO A 251 14.08 -6.22 34.59
C PRO A 251 14.92 -6.60 35.81
N ASN A 252 14.90 -7.85 36.22
CA ASN A 252 15.89 -8.35 37.17
C ASN A 252 17.17 -8.69 36.40
N THR A 253 18.08 -7.73 36.28
CA THR A 253 19.56 -7.92 36.18
C THR A 253 20.04 -9.13 35.38
N LYS A 254 19.45 -9.41 34.21
CA LYS A 254 19.93 -10.49 33.36
C LYS A 254 21.10 -9.99 32.55
N GLU A 255 22.20 -10.73 32.63
CA GLU A 255 23.42 -10.49 31.87
C GLU A 255 23.11 -10.59 30.37
N LEU A 256 23.46 -9.52 29.63
CA LEU A 256 23.37 -9.52 28.17
C LEU A 256 24.50 -10.41 27.62
N ILE A 257 24.14 -11.26 26.67
CA ILE A 257 25.02 -12.12 25.90
C ILE A 257 25.48 -11.31 24.67
N GLU A 258 26.73 -11.49 24.27
CA GLU A 258 27.29 -10.84 23.10
C GLU A 258 26.62 -11.33 21.81
N ASP A 259 26.38 -10.43 20.85
CA ASP A 259 25.80 -10.77 19.55
C ASP A 259 26.63 -10.13 18.41
N PRO A 260 26.96 -10.88 17.34
CA PRO A 260 27.78 -10.36 16.23
C PRO A 260 27.01 -9.45 15.26
N LEU A 261 25.70 -9.26 15.42
CA LEU A 261 24.88 -8.46 14.49
C LEU A 261 24.44 -7.12 15.09
N VAL A 262 24.89 -6.76 16.31
CA VAL A 262 24.41 -5.57 17.02
C VAL A 262 24.61 -4.29 16.20
N ASP A 263 25.78 -4.14 15.56
CA ASP A 263 26.08 -2.97 14.73
C ASP A 263 25.21 -2.91 13.47
N GLU A 264 25.04 -4.04 12.78
CA GLU A 264 24.18 -4.17 11.61
C GLU A 264 22.71 -3.88 11.97
N ILE A 265 22.26 -4.35 13.13
CA ILE A 265 20.91 -4.10 13.65
C ILE A 265 20.71 -2.62 13.89
N PHE A 266 21.61 -1.94 14.61
CA PHE A 266 21.52 -0.50 14.79
C PHE A 266 21.56 0.25 13.46
N ALA A 267 22.28 -0.26 12.47
CA ALA A 267 22.34 0.34 11.15
C ALA A 267 21.01 0.27 10.39
N ALA A 268 20.19 -0.77 10.62
CA ALA A 268 18.91 -1.01 9.95
C ALA A 268 17.68 -0.56 10.77
N MET A 269 17.80 -0.42 12.09
CA MET A 269 16.72 0.02 12.98
C MET A 269 15.98 1.29 12.50
N PRO A 270 16.64 2.37 12.04
CA PRO A 270 15.92 3.56 11.59
C PRO A 270 14.93 3.32 10.45
N ASP A 271 15.21 2.35 9.57
CA ASP A 271 14.29 1.97 8.48
C ASP A 271 13.09 1.21 9.01
N VAL A 272 13.32 0.32 9.97
CA VAL A 272 12.26 -0.43 10.65
C VAL A 272 11.37 0.52 11.47
N MET A 273 11.95 1.46 12.21
CA MET A 273 11.21 2.47 12.99
C MET A 273 10.34 3.36 12.10
N ALA A 274 10.88 3.83 10.98
CA ALA A 274 10.11 4.67 10.05
C ALA A 274 8.97 3.91 9.38
N ASN A 275 9.15 2.60 9.14
CA ASN A 275 8.06 1.75 8.65
C ASN A 275 7.04 1.48 9.76
N MET A 276 7.45 1.18 11.00
CA MET A 276 6.53 1.01 12.14
C MET A 276 5.65 2.24 12.36
N ALA A 277 6.22 3.45 12.28
CA ALA A 277 5.46 4.69 12.33
C ALA A 277 4.46 4.80 11.16
N ALA A 278 4.89 4.48 9.92
CA ALA A 278 4.04 4.54 8.73
C ALA A 278 2.85 3.58 8.75
N ILE A 279 3.00 2.40 9.37
CA ILE A 279 1.93 1.40 9.46
C ILE A 279 1.12 1.57 10.75
N ASN A 280 1.43 2.59 11.57
CA ASN A 280 0.77 2.88 12.84
C ASN A 280 0.69 1.66 13.78
N THR A 281 1.78 0.90 13.91
CA THR A 281 1.85 -0.28 14.80
C THR A 281 2.06 0.10 16.28
N ILE A 282 1.76 1.34 16.63
CA ILE A 282 2.05 1.91 17.93
C ILE A 282 1.00 1.39 18.92
N ASN A 283 1.45 0.78 20.03
CA ASN A 283 0.55 0.33 21.09
C ASN A 283 -0.07 1.56 21.79
N ALA A 284 -1.33 1.47 22.24
CA ALA A 284 -2.04 2.56 22.92
C ALA A 284 -1.29 3.11 24.13
N GLN A 285 -0.44 2.28 24.77
CA GLN A 285 0.41 2.65 25.90
C GLN A 285 1.55 3.63 25.53
N MET A 286 1.85 3.79 24.24
CA MET A 286 2.89 4.71 23.77
C MET A 286 2.32 6.08 23.37
N LEU A 287 0.99 6.27 23.40
CA LEU A 287 0.36 7.55 23.14
C LEU A 287 0.36 8.42 24.40
N GLY A 288 0.60 9.72 24.24
CA GLY A 288 0.61 10.66 25.37
C GLY A 288 1.85 10.60 26.27
N ASN A 289 2.89 9.85 25.89
CA ASN A 289 4.17 9.82 26.60
C ASN A 289 5.34 9.64 25.61
N LEU A 290 6.08 10.72 25.32
CA LEU A 290 7.20 10.69 24.38
C LEU A 290 8.31 9.71 24.81
N ASP A 291 8.65 9.65 26.10
CA ASP A 291 9.69 8.75 26.62
C ASP A 291 9.28 7.29 26.43
N GLY A 292 8.04 6.95 26.81
CA GLY A 292 7.48 5.61 26.63
C GLY A 292 7.41 5.22 25.15
N TYR A 293 7.08 6.18 24.28
CA TYR A 293 7.08 5.99 22.84
C TYR A 293 8.48 5.68 22.29
N VAL A 294 9.48 6.48 22.64
CA VAL A 294 10.86 6.30 22.16
C VAL A 294 11.44 4.97 22.63
N CYS A 295 11.32 4.65 23.92
CA CYS A 295 11.77 3.38 24.47
C CYS A 295 11.07 2.20 23.80
N GLY A 296 9.75 2.27 23.67
CA GLY A 296 8.96 1.23 23.01
C GLY A 296 9.35 1.01 21.55
N MET A 297 9.52 2.09 20.78
CA MET A 297 9.94 2.04 19.38
C MET A 297 11.36 1.49 19.22
N LEU A 298 12.31 1.87 20.08
CA LEU A 298 13.68 1.34 20.04
C LEU A 298 13.72 -0.14 20.38
N MET A 299 13.02 -0.58 21.42
CA MET A 299 12.97 -1.99 21.80
C MET A 299 12.33 -2.83 20.70
N LEU A 300 11.17 -2.40 20.19
CA LEU A 300 10.44 -3.13 19.16
C LEU A 300 11.22 -3.17 17.85
N SER A 301 11.77 -2.04 17.40
CA SER A 301 12.56 -2.00 16.16
C SER A 301 13.83 -2.83 16.26
N TYR A 302 14.51 -2.83 17.41
CA TYR A 302 15.67 -3.69 17.62
C TYR A 302 15.25 -5.17 17.54
N GLN A 303 14.18 -5.57 18.23
CA GLN A 303 13.68 -6.94 18.22
C GLN A 303 13.31 -7.41 16.82
N GLU A 304 12.54 -6.61 16.07
CA GLU A 304 12.13 -6.95 14.70
C GLU A 304 13.32 -7.01 13.74
N THR A 305 14.26 -6.08 13.87
CA THR A 305 15.47 -6.07 13.04
C THR A 305 16.34 -7.28 13.36
N TRP A 306 16.50 -7.61 14.65
CA TRP A 306 17.24 -8.78 15.09
C TRP A 306 16.61 -10.07 14.55
N ASN A 307 15.29 -10.27 14.72
CA ASN A 307 14.56 -11.43 14.19
C ASN A 307 14.76 -11.57 12.68
N ALA A 308 14.63 -10.46 11.92
CA ALA A 308 14.82 -10.46 10.48
C ALA A 308 16.26 -10.81 10.06
N MET A 309 17.26 -10.35 10.81
CA MET A 309 18.67 -10.60 10.52
C MET A 309 19.10 -12.01 10.89
N THR A 310 18.67 -12.53 12.04
CA THR A 310 19.07 -13.87 12.48
C THR A 310 18.46 -14.97 11.66
N VAL A 311 17.21 -14.81 11.18
CA VAL A 311 16.61 -15.71 10.19
C VAL A 311 17.47 -15.82 8.93
N LYS A 312 18.14 -14.74 8.51
CA LYS A 312 18.97 -14.72 7.30
C LYS A 312 20.43 -15.14 7.52
N PHE A 313 21.04 -14.73 8.64
CA PHE A 313 22.48 -14.80 8.85
C PHE A 313 22.92 -15.82 9.90
N GLU A 314 22.04 -16.23 10.83
CA GLU A 314 22.46 -17.08 11.94
C GLU A 314 22.45 -18.57 11.56
N ARG A 315 23.64 -19.17 11.48
CA ARG A 315 23.81 -20.61 11.19
C ARG A 315 23.50 -21.53 12.38
N ARG A 316 23.29 -20.98 13.59
CA ARG A 316 23.03 -21.74 14.83
C ARG A 316 21.53 -22.00 15.07
N SER A 317 20.71 -22.09 14.03
CA SER A 317 19.33 -22.50 14.19
C SER A 317 19.25 -24.00 14.53
N SER A 318 18.63 -24.33 15.66
CA SER A 318 18.27 -25.71 15.99
C SER A 318 16.78 -25.91 15.65
N ILE A 319 16.47 -27.04 15.00
CA ILE A 319 15.11 -27.33 14.55
C ILE A 319 14.24 -27.63 15.79
N SER A 320 13.45 -26.66 16.21
CA SER A 320 12.43 -26.88 17.24
C SER A 320 11.07 -27.15 16.60
N LYS A 321 10.36 -28.18 17.08
CA LYS A 321 9.00 -28.49 16.64
C LYS A 321 8.00 -27.84 17.60
N PHE A 322 7.63 -26.61 17.31
CA PHE A 322 6.52 -25.97 18.02
C PHE A 322 5.20 -26.56 17.52
N HIS A 323 4.43 -27.13 18.44
CA HIS A 323 3.07 -27.59 18.18
C HIS A 323 2.13 -26.55 18.82
N PRO A 324 1.69 -25.52 18.08
CA PRO A 324 0.72 -24.59 18.62
C PRO A 324 -0.53 -25.37 19.06
N PRO A 325 -1.20 -24.97 20.15
CA PRO A 325 -2.51 -25.49 20.45
C PRO A 325 -3.40 -25.29 19.22
N ARG A 326 -3.93 -26.39 18.67
CA ARG A 326 -4.76 -26.35 17.47
C ARG A 326 -6.11 -25.76 17.85
N GLU A 327 -6.28 -24.48 17.61
CA GLU A 327 -7.58 -23.84 17.76
C GLU A 327 -8.49 -24.34 16.64
N ILE A 328 -9.61 -24.96 17.01
CA ILE A 328 -10.64 -25.29 16.02
C ILE A 328 -11.47 -24.02 15.85
N VAL A 329 -11.18 -23.26 14.80
CA VAL A 329 -11.96 -22.07 14.47
C VAL A 329 -13.24 -22.54 13.78
N ARG A 330 -14.38 -22.28 14.43
CA ARG A 330 -15.70 -22.47 13.82
C ARG A 330 -16.04 -21.20 13.04
N ALA A 331 -16.21 -21.33 11.73
CA ALA A 331 -16.67 -20.20 10.94
C ALA A 331 -18.14 -19.90 11.26
N ARG A 332 -18.42 -18.62 11.55
CA ARG A 332 -19.77 -18.11 11.71
C ARG A 332 -19.97 -17.00 10.71
N VAL A 333 -20.83 -17.23 9.73
CA VAL A 333 -21.12 -16.22 8.72
C VAL A 333 -22.21 -15.30 9.25
N SER A 334 -21.92 -14.01 9.35
CA SER A 334 -22.96 -13.02 9.64
C SER A 334 -23.90 -12.92 8.45
N LYS A 335 -25.14 -13.42 8.62
CA LYS A 335 -26.17 -13.39 7.57
C LYS A 335 -26.49 -11.95 7.13
N ILE A 336 -26.46 -11.01 8.07
CA ILE A 336 -26.72 -9.59 7.80
C ILE A 336 -25.61 -9.02 6.91
N SER A 337 -24.34 -9.22 7.30
CA SER A 337 -23.20 -8.72 6.53
C SER A 337 -23.12 -9.33 5.13
N LEU A 338 -23.46 -10.62 5.00
CA LEU A 338 -23.52 -11.28 3.69
C LEU A 338 -24.66 -10.72 2.83
N LEU A 339 -25.82 -10.43 3.43
CA LEU A 339 -26.95 -9.82 2.74
C LEU A 339 -26.62 -8.41 2.27
N ASP A 340 -25.99 -7.58 3.11
CA ASP A 340 -25.53 -6.23 2.74
C ASP A 340 -24.53 -6.28 1.59
N TRP A 341 -23.57 -7.21 1.65
CA TRP A 341 -22.62 -7.43 0.57
C TRP A 341 -23.30 -7.87 -0.74
N LEU A 342 -24.26 -8.80 -0.67
CA LEU A 342 -25.05 -9.22 -1.83
C LEU A 342 -25.87 -8.05 -2.40
N ALA A 343 -26.51 -7.26 -1.55
CA ALA A 343 -27.30 -6.10 -1.93
C ALA A 343 -26.43 -5.05 -2.64
N ALA A 344 -25.25 -4.74 -2.11
CA ALA A 344 -24.31 -3.80 -2.72
C ALA A 344 -23.87 -4.26 -4.13
N ASN A 345 -23.58 -5.54 -4.32
CA ASN A 345 -23.25 -6.09 -5.64
C ASN A 345 -24.46 -6.10 -6.58
N LEU A 346 -25.66 -6.36 -6.07
CA LEU A 346 -26.89 -6.34 -6.86
C LEU A 346 -27.24 -4.91 -7.32
N CYS A 347 -26.93 -3.87 -6.53
CA CYS A 347 -27.09 -2.48 -6.95
C CYS A 347 -26.29 -2.15 -8.21
N VAL A 348 -25.09 -2.71 -8.40
CA VAL A 348 -24.29 -2.53 -9.63
C VAL A 348 -25.00 -3.15 -10.84
N VAL A 349 -25.60 -4.32 -10.66
CA VAL A 349 -26.40 -4.99 -11.71
C VAL A 349 -27.65 -4.17 -12.03
N LEU A 350 -28.36 -3.67 -11.01
CA LEU A 350 -29.53 -2.81 -11.18
C LEU A 350 -29.19 -1.50 -11.91
N ALA A 351 -28.07 -0.86 -11.57
CA ALA A 351 -27.58 0.32 -12.29
C ALA A 351 -27.31 0.01 -13.77
N GLY A 352 -26.74 -1.16 -14.07
CA GLY A 352 -26.61 -1.66 -15.43
C GLY A 352 -27.96 -1.79 -16.13
N VAL A 353 -28.93 -2.46 -15.51
CA VAL A 353 -30.29 -2.62 -16.09
C VAL A 353 -30.98 -1.28 -16.33
N LEU A 354 -30.84 -0.32 -15.42
CA LEU A 354 -31.39 1.04 -15.59
C LEU A 354 -30.75 1.76 -16.77
N LEU A 355 -29.42 1.68 -16.93
CA LEU A 355 -28.73 2.23 -18.10
C LEU A 355 -29.16 1.55 -19.40
N TYR A 356 -29.41 0.24 -19.35
CA TYR A 356 -29.94 -0.49 -20.51
C TYR A 356 -31.33 0.01 -20.90
N ALA A 357 -32.23 0.20 -19.91
CA ALA A 357 -33.56 0.73 -20.13
C ALA A 357 -33.50 2.16 -20.70
N LEU A 358 -32.62 3.02 -20.18
CA LEU A 358 -32.38 4.35 -20.73
C LEU A 358 -31.87 4.28 -22.17
N GLN A 359 -30.95 3.37 -22.48
CA GLN A 359 -30.47 3.18 -23.86
C GLN A 359 -31.57 2.71 -24.82
N MET A 360 -32.56 1.95 -24.35
CA MET A 360 -33.71 1.58 -25.19
C MET A 360 -34.60 2.77 -25.56
N THR A 361 -34.55 3.87 -24.79
CA THR A 361 -35.36 5.07 -25.07
C THR A 361 -34.70 6.06 -26.02
N VAL A 362 -33.41 5.87 -26.35
CA VAL A 362 -32.66 6.75 -27.24
C VAL A 362 -32.55 6.10 -28.62
N ASP A 363 -33.10 6.72 -29.67
CA ASP A 363 -33.11 6.22 -31.06
C ASP A 363 -31.74 6.20 -31.76
N GLY A 364 -30.64 6.33 -31.01
CA GLY A 364 -29.27 6.36 -31.51
C GLY A 364 -28.56 5.01 -31.41
N LYS A 365 -27.84 4.60 -32.46
CA LYS A 365 -26.97 3.41 -32.37
C LYS A 365 -25.86 3.67 -31.34
N PRO A 366 -25.72 2.85 -30.29
CA PRO A 366 -24.70 3.07 -29.27
C PRO A 366 -23.31 2.94 -29.89
N VAL A 367 -22.55 4.03 -29.89
CA VAL A 367 -21.17 4.02 -30.40
C VAL A 367 -20.32 3.13 -29.50
N ARG A 368 -19.71 2.10 -30.09
CA ARG A 368 -18.98 1.04 -29.38
C ARG A 368 -17.47 1.29 -29.34
N ASP A 369 -16.95 2.06 -30.29
CA ASP A 369 -15.53 2.35 -30.41
C ASP A 369 -15.21 3.72 -29.80
N LYS A 370 -14.27 3.75 -28.84
CA LYS A 370 -13.84 4.98 -28.16
C LYS A 370 -13.25 6.00 -29.13
N THR A 371 -12.62 5.55 -30.21
CA THR A 371 -12.03 6.43 -31.21
C THR A 371 -13.07 7.05 -32.13
N ILE A 372 -14.12 6.29 -32.45
CA ILE A 372 -15.23 6.74 -33.30
C ILE A 372 -16.23 7.58 -32.49
N ALA A 373 -16.36 7.34 -31.19
CA ALA A 373 -17.23 8.10 -30.29
C ALA A 373 -16.96 9.60 -30.32
N ALA A 374 -15.69 10.02 -30.28
CA ALA A 374 -15.33 11.44 -30.41
C ALA A 374 -15.65 12.03 -31.80
N LEU A 375 -15.69 11.19 -32.84
CA LEU A 375 -15.97 11.57 -34.23
C LEU A 375 -17.46 11.51 -34.60
N THR A 376 -18.28 10.86 -33.76
CA THR A 376 -19.72 10.61 -34.03
C THR A 376 -20.64 11.24 -33.00
N MET A 377 -20.10 11.94 -32.00
CA MET A 377 -20.90 12.85 -31.19
C MET A 377 -21.59 13.85 -32.09
N ASP A 378 -22.91 13.94 -31.95
CA ASP A 378 -23.71 14.92 -32.68
C ASP A 378 -23.37 16.31 -32.12
N LEU A 379 -22.49 17.03 -32.82
CA LEU A 379 -22.09 18.38 -32.47
C LEU A 379 -23.12 19.42 -32.91
N THR A 380 -24.20 19.04 -33.59
CA THR A 380 -25.24 19.96 -34.07
C THR A 380 -25.79 20.88 -32.97
N PRO A 381 -26.09 20.40 -31.74
CA PRO A 381 -26.56 21.27 -30.65
C PRO A 381 -25.51 22.27 -30.15
N LEU A 382 -24.23 21.93 -30.27
CA LEU A 382 -23.10 22.81 -29.93
C LEU A 382 -22.81 23.81 -31.06
N MET A 383 -22.98 23.37 -32.31
CA MET A 383 -22.86 24.20 -33.51
C MET A 383 -23.96 25.26 -33.57
N ASP A 384 -25.20 24.92 -33.21
CA ASP A 384 -26.30 25.87 -33.16
C ASP A 384 -26.15 26.92 -32.04
N ARG A 385 -25.34 26.62 -31.01
CA ARG A 385 -25.13 27.50 -29.84
C ARG A 385 -23.96 28.48 -29.99
N ILE A 386 -23.07 28.25 -30.95
CA ILE A 386 -21.91 29.11 -31.22
C ILE A 386 -22.14 29.78 -32.57
N PRO A 387 -22.63 31.03 -32.62
CA PRO A 387 -23.18 31.64 -33.83
C PRO A 387 -22.16 32.03 -34.92
N ASP A 388 -20.87 31.66 -34.80
CA ASP A 388 -19.90 32.05 -35.82
C ASP A 388 -18.67 31.12 -35.87
N TRP A 389 -18.80 29.98 -36.55
CA TRP A 389 -17.65 29.10 -36.90
C TRP A 389 -16.98 29.51 -38.21
N GLY A 390 -17.48 30.56 -38.88
CA GLY A 390 -16.93 31.07 -40.14
C GLY A 390 -15.46 31.44 -40.04
N ASP A 391 -15.00 31.87 -38.85
CA ASP A 391 -13.62 32.27 -38.59
C ASP A 391 -12.75 31.19 -37.93
N ALA A 392 -13.33 30.12 -37.35
CA ALA A 392 -12.56 29.07 -36.66
C ALA A 392 -11.85 28.08 -37.64
N ALA A 393 -12.27 28.07 -38.91
CA ALA A 393 -11.60 27.30 -39.98
C ALA A 393 -10.59 28.14 -40.77
N VAL A 394 -10.47 29.44 -40.50
CA VAL A 394 -9.46 30.30 -41.12
C VAL A 394 -8.19 30.19 -40.28
N LEU A 395 -7.33 29.22 -40.63
CA LEU A 395 -5.95 29.17 -40.17
C LEU A 395 -5.34 30.57 -40.29
N GLY A 396 -4.87 31.13 -39.18
CA GLY A 396 -4.21 32.42 -39.17
C GLY A 396 -3.04 32.41 -40.15
N LYS A 397 -2.62 33.58 -40.68
CA LYS A 397 -1.52 33.66 -41.66
C LYS A 397 -0.22 32.97 -41.18
N GLN A 398 -0.01 32.86 -39.87
CA GLN A 398 1.13 32.16 -39.26
C GLN A 398 1.00 30.62 -39.24
N GLU A 399 -0.21 30.07 -39.36
CA GLU A 399 -0.46 28.62 -39.29
C GLU A 399 -0.58 27.98 -40.67
N LYS A 400 -0.62 28.77 -41.74
CA LYS A 400 -0.56 28.29 -43.13
C LYS A 400 0.74 27.56 -43.48
N GLU A 401 1.79 27.73 -42.68
CA GLU A 401 3.07 27.01 -42.83
C GLU A 401 3.08 25.65 -42.12
N LEU A 402 2.12 25.37 -41.24
CA LEU A 402 1.97 24.05 -40.63
C LEU A 402 1.35 23.11 -41.66
N GLY A 403 2.21 22.31 -42.29
CA GLY A 403 1.87 21.43 -43.41
C GLY A 403 0.62 20.57 -43.19
N LYS A 404 -0.20 20.46 -44.24
CA LYS A 404 -1.42 19.64 -44.27
C LYS A 404 -1.13 18.19 -43.84
N LEU A 405 -1.74 17.77 -42.72
CA LEU A 405 -1.75 16.37 -42.32
C LEU A 405 -2.60 15.55 -43.30
N ARG A 406 -1.94 14.71 -44.10
CA ARG A 406 -2.56 13.77 -45.01
C ARG A 406 -2.60 12.40 -44.32
N PHE A 407 -3.76 12.00 -43.80
CA PHE A 407 -3.90 10.67 -43.21
C PHE A 407 -3.76 9.60 -44.30
N ARG A 408 -2.64 8.88 -44.27
CA ARG A 408 -2.37 7.72 -45.12
C ARG A 408 -2.55 6.48 -44.25
N GLY A 409 -3.64 5.75 -44.44
CA GLY A 409 -3.89 4.50 -43.74
C GLY A 409 -2.86 3.45 -44.13
N VAL A 410 -2.07 2.96 -43.17
CA VAL A 410 -1.20 1.79 -43.33
C VAL A 410 -1.33 0.93 -42.09
N GLY A 411 -1.75 -0.32 -42.28
CA GLY A 411 -1.85 -1.33 -41.24
C GLY A 411 -0.47 -1.73 -40.70
N VAL A 412 -0.42 -2.08 -39.41
CA VAL A 412 0.80 -2.53 -38.75
C VAL A 412 0.53 -3.85 -38.03
N ARG A 413 1.29 -4.87 -38.44
CA ARG A 413 1.51 -6.15 -37.75
C ARG A 413 2.18 -5.90 -36.40
N ARG A 414 1.71 -6.57 -35.34
CA ARG A 414 2.39 -6.68 -34.04
C ARG A 414 3.54 -7.67 -34.12
N GLN A 415 4.71 -7.28 -33.63
CA GLN A 415 5.73 -8.17 -33.08
C GLN A 415 5.60 -8.14 -31.55
N VAL A 416 5.56 -9.32 -30.95
CA VAL A 416 5.52 -9.56 -29.50
C VAL A 416 6.94 -9.97 -29.09
N VAL A 417 7.46 -9.31 -28.06
CA VAL A 417 8.67 -9.71 -27.34
C VAL A 417 8.20 -10.21 -25.98
N GLU A 418 8.41 -11.51 -25.73
CA GLU A 418 8.22 -12.14 -24.43
C GLU A 418 9.46 -11.93 -23.58
N VAL A 419 9.25 -11.62 -22.30
CA VAL A 419 10.27 -11.68 -21.26
C VAL A 419 9.75 -12.67 -20.22
N ASN A 420 10.48 -13.77 -20.07
CA ASN A 420 10.33 -14.75 -18.99
C ASN A 420 10.91 -14.16 -17.70
N ASP A 421 10.30 -14.50 -16.56
CA ASP A 421 11.08 -14.67 -15.33
C ASP A 421 10.47 -15.73 -14.39
N TYR A 422 11.41 -16.52 -13.84
CA TYR A 422 11.31 -17.53 -12.79
C TYR A 422 10.91 -16.86 -11.45
N GLY A 423 10.25 -17.49 -10.47
CA GLY A 423 10.47 -18.79 -9.84
C GLY A 423 11.26 -18.59 -8.54
N ASP A 424 10.63 -18.79 -7.37
CA ASP A 424 11.22 -19.29 -6.09
C ASP A 424 10.18 -19.23 -4.96
N LEU A 425 9.90 -20.33 -4.24
CA LEU A 425 10.63 -21.01 -3.14
C LEU A 425 10.54 -20.27 -1.79
N GLY A 426 9.89 -20.95 -0.83
CA GLY A 426 9.60 -20.47 0.52
C GLY A 426 10.63 -20.89 1.56
N MET A 427 10.58 -20.23 2.72
CA MET A 427 11.32 -20.60 3.94
C MET A 427 10.53 -20.27 5.22
N PHE A 428 10.71 -21.12 6.23
CA PHE A 428 10.19 -21.02 7.60
C PHE A 428 11.32 -21.36 8.60
N GLY A 429 11.44 -20.64 9.74
CA GLY A 429 12.39 -20.95 10.84
C GLY A 429 12.25 -20.01 12.07
N LEU A 430 12.73 -20.44 13.26
CA LEU A 430 12.87 -19.75 14.59
C LEU A 430 13.80 -20.59 15.53
N GLU A 431 14.53 -20.10 16.57
CA GLU A 431 15.12 -18.79 16.98
C GLU A 431 15.92 -18.92 18.31
N SER A 432 16.96 -18.09 18.49
CA SER A 432 17.53 -17.60 19.78
C SER A 432 16.98 -16.16 20.04
N LYS A 433 17.31 -15.41 21.12
CA LYS A 433 16.58 -14.13 21.48
C LYS A 433 17.46 -13.05 22.11
N VAL A 434 17.10 -11.75 21.99
CA VAL A 434 17.96 -10.56 22.23
C VAL A 434 17.21 -9.29 22.64
N TYR A 435 17.78 -8.49 23.55
CA TYR A 435 17.13 -7.35 24.24
C TYR A 435 17.97 -6.08 24.20
N VAL A 436 17.27 -4.94 24.31
CA VAL A 436 17.88 -3.63 24.58
C VAL A 436 17.32 -3.08 25.89
N LEU A 437 18.19 -2.82 26.85
CA LEU A 437 17.91 -2.04 28.04
C LEU A 437 18.20 -0.57 27.75
N VAL A 438 17.18 0.27 27.85
CA VAL A 438 17.32 1.73 27.79
C VAL A 438 17.29 2.24 29.23
N GLU A 439 18.43 2.74 29.72
CA GLU A 439 18.50 3.40 31.02
C GLU A 439 18.39 4.91 30.83
N LYS A 440 17.51 5.57 31.59
CA LYS A 440 17.42 7.03 31.62
C LYS A 440 18.56 7.57 32.48
N SER A 441 19.38 8.46 31.93
CA SER A 441 20.37 9.23 32.70
C SER A 441 19.67 10.48 33.21
N ASP A 442 19.34 10.52 34.50
CA ASP A 442 18.87 11.74 35.17
C ASP A 442 20.10 12.52 35.66
N ASP A 443 20.90 13.05 34.73
CA ASP A 443 22.01 13.93 35.07
C ASP A 443 21.52 15.40 34.98
N GLU A 444 20.91 15.88 36.06
CA GLU A 444 20.78 17.32 36.32
C GLU A 444 22.15 17.85 36.78
N GLU A 445 22.97 18.29 35.82
CA GLU A 445 24.14 19.10 36.10
C GLU A 445 23.69 20.55 36.37
N HIS A 446 23.58 20.90 37.66
CA HIS A 446 23.52 22.30 38.08
C HIS A 446 24.90 22.94 37.85
N GLU A 447 25.08 23.57 36.68
CA GLU A 447 26.10 24.60 36.51
C GLU A 447 25.60 25.92 37.12
N ASN A 448 26.36 26.40 38.11
CA ASN A 448 26.27 27.74 38.72
C ASN A 448 27.09 28.75 37.93
#